data_AF-A0AAJ1YHL3-F1
#
_entry.id   AF-A0AAJ1YHL3-F1
#
_cell.length_a   1.000
_cell.length_b   1.000
_cell.length_c   1.000
_cell.angle_alpha   90.00
_cell.angle_beta   90.00
_cell.angle_gamma   90.00
#
_symmetry.space_group_name_H-M   'P 1'
#
loop_
_entity.id
_entity.type
_entity.pdbx_description
1 polymer ?
#
loop_
_entity_poly.entity_id
_entity_poly.type
_entity_poly.pdbx_seq_one_letter_code
_entity_poly.pdbx_strand_id
1 'polypeptide(L)'
;MTSPAQRHMMRVSAMEAAQRVDDPLRHANAYEQMLVKLAADRAKLKQIYSVERKAEHKRVMLPAYAPWVAGVLAEGRGAQDDILMTVMQWRLDADDIPGALVIAPYALQYKLATPNNKRPAPYLLVEDVALSAERCRKAGTPVAISDLLVTLELVGDADMPEEVRAKLHKVIGLMLSDAGDFAQALEHLNIAMRKDKAAGVKKEIQRCESALKPKPTPAAKRTTARPRKTAATPAKRGRPPKAKKVAG
;
A
#
# COMPACT_ATOMS: atom_id res chain seq x y z
N MET A 1 5.77 -31.18 2.90
CA MET A 1 4.55 -30.69 3.57
C MET A 1 4.54 -31.23 5.00
N THR A 2 4.18 -30.42 6.00
CA THR A 2 4.01 -30.89 7.39
C THR A 2 2.75 -31.74 7.53
N SER A 3 2.81 -32.83 8.30
CA SER A 3 1.68 -33.74 8.49
C SER A 3 0.57 -33.10 9.34
N PRO A 4 -0.69 -33.58 9.26
CA PRO A 4 -1.78 -33.09 10.12
C PRO A 4 -1.45 -33.17 11.62
N ALA A 5 -0.82 -34.26 12.05
CA ALA A 5 -0.37 -34.44 13.43
C ALA A 5 0.68 -33.41 13.84
N GLN A 6 1.66 -33.12 12.98
CA GLN A 6 2.67 -32.09 13.23
C GLN A 6 2.05 -30.69 13.35
N ARG A 7 1.08 -30.36 12.50
CA ARG A 7 0.36 -29.08 12.56
C ARG A 7 -0.45 -28.95 13.85
N HIS A 8 -1.15 -30.02 14.25
CA HIS A 8 -1.90 -30.04 15.51
C HIS A 8 -0.96 -29.85 16.71
N MET A 9 0.15 -30.60 16.74
CA MET A 9 1.15 -30.48 17.80
C MET A 9 1.72 -29.07 17.89
N MET A 10 2.11 -28.46 16.75
CA MET A 10 2.58 -27.07 16.71
C MET A 10 1.54 -26.09 17.27
N ARG A 11 0.26 -26.29 16.94
CA ARG A 11 -0.83 -25.44 17.44
C ARG A 11 -1.00 -25.55 18.95
N VAL A 12 -1.07 -26.78 19.47
CA VAL A 12 -1.24 -27.04 20.92
C VAL A 12 -0.06 -26.48 21.70
N SER A 13 1.16 -26.73 21.24
CA SER A 13 2.37 -26.19 21.87
C SER A 13 2.42 -24.65 21.87
N ALA A 14 1.93 -24.01 20.80
CA ALA A 14 1.85 -22.56 20.73
C ALA A 14 0.84 -21.99 21.75
N MET A 15 -0.29 -22.67 21.92
CA MET A 15 -1.30 -22.31 22.94
C MET A 15 -0.69 -22.40 24.34
N GLU A 16 -0.02 -23.51 24.67
CA GLU A 16 0.66 -23.69 25.96
C GLU A 16 1.75 -22.65 26.22
N ALA A 17 2.53 -22.31 25.19
CA ALA A 17 3.56 -21.29 25.30
C ALA A 17 2.96 -19.89 25.54
N ALA A 18 1.88 -19.55 24.85
CA ALA A 18 1.25 -18.24 24.90
C ALA A 18 0.44 -17.96 26.19
N GLN A 19 0.15 -18.98 26.98
CA GLN A 19 -0.59 -18.86 28.25
C GLN A 19 0.30 -18.57 29.47
N ARG A 20 1.63 -18.63 29.35
CA ARG A 20 2.55 -18.40 30.48
C ARG A 20 2.60 -16.91 30.85
N VAL A 21 2.36 -16.59 32.13
CA VAL A 21 2.26 -15.21 32.61
C VAL A 21 3.60 -14.67 33.17
N ASP A 22 4.52 -15.52 33.65
CA ASP A 22 5.73 -15.07 34.38
C ASP A 22 7.03 -15.89 34.19
N ASP A 23 7.19 -16.67 33.12
CA ASP A 23 8.49 -17.30 32.82
C ASP A 23 8.67 -17.52 31.30
N PRO A 24 9.37 -16.61 30.59
CA PRO A 24 9.55 -16.68 29.15
C PRO A 24 10.64 -17.70 28.76
N LEU A 25 10.48 -18.96 29.15
CA LEU A 25 11.02 -20.15 28.47
C LEU A 25 12.38 -20.68 28.97
N ARG A 26 12.34 -21.45 30.06
CA ARG A 26 13.37 -22.46 30.35
C ARG A 26 12.92 -23.84 29.86
N HIS A 27 13.79 -24.48 29.06
CA HIS A 27 13.81 -25.88 28.59
C HIS A 27 13.26 -26.09 27.18
N ALA A 28 13.90 -27.03 26.46
CA ALA A 28 13.70 -27.48 25.07
C ALA A 28 12.26 -27.83 24.68
N ASN A 29 11.41 -26.82 24.77
CA ASN A 29 9.98 -26.84 24.48
C ASN A 29 9.78 -26.51 23.01
N ALA A 30 8.63 -26.86 22.44
CA ALA A 30 8.29 -26.62 21.05
C ALA A 30 8.48 -25.15 20.59
N TYR A 31 8.41 -24.18 21.51
CA TYR A 31 8.82 -22.80 21.25
C TYR A 31 10.30 -22.67 20.87
N GLU A 32 11.22 -23.28 21.63
CA GLU A 32 12.65 -23.25 21.32
C GLU A 32 12.94 -23.91 19.96
N GLN A 33 12.24 -25.01 19.63
CA GLN A 33 12.34 -25.64 18.32
C GLN A 33 11.89 -24.69 17.20
N MET A 34 10.83 -23.93 17.43
CA MET A 34 10.35 -22.93 16.48
C MET A 34 11.28 -21.72 16.39
N LEU A 35 11.95 -21.32 17.48
CA LEU A 35 13.02 -20.32 17.44
C LEU A 35 14.23 -20.80 16.65
N VAL A 36 14.64 -22.07 16.79
CA VAL A 36 15.72 -22.67 15.99
C VAL A 36 15.35 -22.66 14.50
N LYS A 37 14.10 -23.05 14.16
CA LYS A 37 13.58 -22.94 12.79
C LYS A 37 13.64 -21.50 12.29
N LEU A 38 13.17 -20.54 13.09
CA LEU A 38 13.18 -19.12 12.75
C LEU A 38 14.61 -18.59 12.53
N ALA A 39 15.57 -19.01 13.35
CA ALA A 39 16.98 -18.65 13.18
C ALA A 39 17.56 -19.21 11.87
N ALA A 40 17.26 -20.47 11.53
CA ALA A 40 17.68 -21.08 10.27
C ALA A 40 17.09 -20.35 9.05
N ASP A 41 15.81 -20.01 9.09
CA ASP A 41 15.14 -19.30 8.00
C ASP A 41 15.64 -17.84 7.87
N ARG A 42 15.91 -17.16 9.00
CA ARG A 42 16.61 -15.86 9.01
C ARG A 42 18.01 -15.95 8.39
N ALA A 43 18.77 -17.00 8.70
CA ALA A 43 20.10 -17.21 8.15
C ALA A 43 20.06 -17.37 6.62
N LYS A 44 19.09 -18.13 6.09
CA LYS A 44 18.86 -18.25 4.64
C LYS A 44 18.54 -16.89 4.02
N LEU A 45 17.62 -16.13 4.62
CA LEU A 45 17.27 -14.79 4.12
C LEU A 45 18.46 -13.82 4.11
N LYS A 46 19.42 -13.94 5.05
CA LYS A 46 20.63 -13.12 5.07
C LYS A 46 21.55 -13.38 3.88
N GLN A 47 21.54 -14.59 3.31
CA GLN A 47 22.35 -14.95 2.13
C GLN A 47 21.78 -14.40 0.82
N ILE A 48 20.54 -13.90 0.83
CA ILE A 48 19.90 -13.31 -0.34
C ILE A 48 20.16 -11.80 -0.29
N TYR A 49 20.61 -11.20 -1.40
CA TYR A 49 20.76 -9.73 -1.48
C TYR A 49 19.51 -9.04 -2.00
N SER A 50 18.84 -9.63 -3.00
CA SER A 50 17.62 -9.05 -3.59
C SER A 50 16.46 -9.03 -2.59
N VAL A 51 15.85 -7.85 -2.43
CA VAL A 51 14.66 -7.66 -1.57
C VAL A 51 13.46 -8.43 -2.13
N GLU A 52 13.26 -8.42 -3.45
CA GLU A 52 12.19 -9.14 -4.12
C GLU A 52 12.33 -10.66 -3.93
N ARG A 53 13.53 -11.21 -4.10
CA ARG A 53 13.79 -12.63 -3.85
C ARG A 53 13.59 -13.00 -2.38
N LYS A 54 13.91 -12.10 -1.43
CA LYS A 54 13.59 -12.32 -0.01
C LYS A 54 12.08 -12.37 0.22
N ALA A 55 11.32 -11.48 -0.42
CA ALA A 55 9.86 -11.46 -0.33
C ALA A 55 9.26 -12.78 -0.86
N GLU A 56 9.74 -13.27 -2.00
CA GLU A 56 9.34 -14.58 -2.55
C GLU A 56 9.64 -15.72 -1.58
N HIS A 57 10.85 -15.78 -1.02
CA HIS A 57 11.21 -16.80 -0.03
C HIS A 57 10.34 -16.73 1.22
N LYS A 58 10.01 -15.51 1.69
CA LYS A 58 9.05 -15.30 2.80
C LYS A 58 7.69 -15.89 2.46
N ARG A 59 7.12 -15.62 1.27
CA ARG A 59 5.83 -16.19 0.84
C ARG A 59 5.82 -17.71 0.90
N VAL A 60 6.90 -18.36 0.48
CA VAL A 60 7.01 -19.83 0.49
C VAL A 60 7.05 -20.40 1.91
N MET A 61 7.76 -19.75 2.84
CA MET A 61 7.95 -20.29 4.19
C MET A 61 6.87 -19.89 5.20
N LEU A 62 6.18 -18.76 5.00
CA LEU A 62 5.13 -18.26 5.89
C LEU A 62 4.03 -19.29 6.23
N PRO A 63 3.54 -20.12 5.29
CA PRO A 63 2.58 -21.19 5.60
C PRO A 63 3.05 -22.18 6.67
N ALA A 64 4.36 -22.39 6.83
CA ALA A 64 4.90 -23.28 7.85
C ALA A 64 4.75 -22.72 9.28
N TYR A 65 4.55 -21.40 9.43
CA TYR A 65 4.32 -20.74 10.71
C TYR A 65 2.83 -20.58 11.03
N ALA A 66 1.93 -20.79 10.06
CA ALA A 66 0.50 -20.57 10.25
C ALA A 66 -0.11 -21.35 11.43
N PRO A 67 0.25 -22.63 11.69
CA PRO A 67 -0.25 -23.35 12.86
C PRO A 67 0.17 -22.73 14.19
N TRP A 68 1.40 -22.20 14.27
CA TRP A 68 1.90 -21.51 15.45
C TRP A 68 1.11 -20.23 15.70
N VAL A 69 0.99 -19.37 14.68
CA VAL A 69 0.20 -18.13 14.74
C VAL A 69 -1.23 -18.42 15.18
N ALA A 70 -1.88 -19.43 14.59
CA ALA A 70 -3.24 -19.80 14.96
C ALA A 70 -3.37 -20.25 16.43
N GLY A 71 -2.37 -20.95 16.97
CA GLY A 71 -2.37 -21.36 18.37
C GLY A 71 -2.21 -20.18 19.32
N VAL A 72 -1.28 -19.26 19.03
CA VAL A 72 -1.08 -18.04 19.83
C VAL A 72 -2.32 -17.16 19.81
N LEU A 73 -2.91 -16.92 18.64
CA LEU A 73 -4.09 -16.05 18.53
C LEU A 73 -5.36 -16.66 19.15
N ALA A 74 -5.45 -17.98 19.27
CA ALA A 74 -6.61 -18.66 19.83
C ALA A 74 -6.68 -18.55 21.37
N GLU A 75 -5.54 -18.68 22.05
CA GLU A 75 -5.52 -18.81 23.52
C GLU A 75 -4.46 -17.95 24.22
N GLY A 76 -3.72 -17.13 23.47
CA GLY A 76 -2.66 -16.30 24.01
C GLY A 76 -3.17 -15.24 24.97
N ARG A 77 -2.38 -15.00 26.02
CA ARG A 77 -2.70 -14.05 27.10
C ARG A 77 -1.75 -12.85 27.16
N GLY A 78 -1.13 -12.53 26.02
CA GLY A 78 -0.20 -11.40 25.90
C GLY A 78 1.25 -11.72 26.25
N ALA A 79 1.61 -13.00 26.42
CA ALA A 79 3.01 -13.39 26.51
C ALA A 79 3.77 -12.95 25.25
N GLN A 80 4.99 -12.45 25.42
CA GLN A 80 5.85 -12.07 24.30
C GLN A 80 6.13 -13.29 23.42
N ASP A 81 5.85 -13.16 22.12
CA ASP A 81 6.11 -14.20 21.14
C ASP A 81 6.87 -13.62 19.93
N ASP A 82 8.17 -13.91 19.87
CA ASP A 82 9.06 -13.40 18.85
C ASP A 82 8.78 -14.03 17.47
N ILE A 83 8.22 -15.25 17.43
CA ILE A 83 7.85 -15.93 16.19
C ILE A 83 6.64 -15.22 15.59
N LEU A 84 5.59 -14.97 16.39
CA LEU A 84 4.39 -14.25 16.00
C LEU A 84 4.74 -12.87 15.44
N MET A 85 5.54 -12.09 16.18
CA MET A 85 5.93 -10.74 15.78
C MET A 85 6.80 -10.72 14.52
N THR A 86 7.70 -11.71 14.37
CA THR A 86 8.49 -11.84 13.13
C THR A 86 7.64 -12.24 11.95
N VAL A 87 6.67 -13.13 12.14
CA VAL A 87 5.75 -13.56 11.07
C VAL A 87 4.89 -12.38 10.60
N MET A 88 4.38 -11.54 11.51
CA MET A 88 3.66 -10.32 11.13
C MET A 88 4.52 -9.42 10.22
N GLN A 89 5.76 -9.16 10.60
CA GLN A 89 6.67 -8.35 9.79
C GLN A 89 6.98 -9.02 8.43
N TRP A 90 7.24 -10.33 8.43
CA TRP A 90 7.53 -11.06 7.20
C TRP A 90 6.35 -11.11 6.24
N ARG A 91 5.12 -11.10 6.74
CA ARG A 91 3.92 -10.95 5.90
C ARG A 91 3.90 -9.60 5.19
N LEU A 92 4.19 -8.50 5.88
CA LEU A 92 4.29 -7.17 5.27
C LEU A 92 5.45 -7.07 4.27
N ASP A 93 6.60 -7.66 4.59
CA ASP A 93 7.73 -7.76 3.67
C ASP A 93 7.41 -8.58 2.40
N ALA A 94 6.44 -9.50 2.50
CA ALA A 94 5.95 -10.36 1.43
C ALA A 94 4.69 -9.79 0.74
N ASP A 95 4.26 -8.60 1.13
CA ASP A 95 3.06 -7.91 0.67
C ASP A 95 1.72 -8.58 1.02
N ASP A 96 1.71 -9.41 2.07
CA ASP A 96 0.52 -10.01 2.65
C ASP A 96 -0.03 -9.13 3.79
N ILE A 97 -0.61 -7.99 3.41
CA ILE A 97 -1.27 -7.06 4.35
C ILE A 97 -2.41 -7.75 5.12
N PRO A 98 -3.36 -8.47 4.49
CA PRO A 98 -4.44 -9.13 5.21
C PRO A 98 -3.94 -10.10 6.28
N GLY A 99 -2.95 -10.94 5.95
CA GLY A 99 -2.38 -11.89 6.90
C GLY A 99 -1.64 -11.21 8.06
N ALA A 100 -1.03 -10.04 7.84
CA ALA A 100 -0.44 -9.25 8.92
C ALA A 100 -1.52 -8.65 9.84
N LEU A 101 -2.64 -8.19 9.26
CA LEU A 101 -3.78 -7.65 10.01
C LEU A 101 -4.54 -8.71 10.82
N VAL A 102 -4.36 -9.99 10.54
CA VAL A 102 -4.82 -11.06 11.46
C VAL A 102 -4.03 -11.06 12.78
N ILE A 103 -2.75 -10.66 12.75
CA ILE A 103 -1.87 -10.67 13.93
C ILE A 103 -1.89 -9.32 14.66
N ALA A 104 -2.01 -8.22 13.91
CA ALA A 104 -1.88 -6.86 14.44
C ALA A 104 -2.80 -6.54 15.64
N PRO A 105 -4.10 -6.89 15.66
CA PRO A 105 -4.97 -6.59 16.80
C PRO A 105 -4.45 -7.18 18.12
N TYR A 106 -4.01 -8.44 18.10
CA TYR A 106 -3.42 -9.11 19.27
C TYR A 106 -2.12 -8.43 19.70
N ALA A 107 -1.23 -8.15 18.75
CA ALA A 107 0.05 -7.51 19.02
C ALA A 107 -0.10 -6.11 19.65
N LEU A 108 -1.06 -5.32 19.17
CA LEU A 108 -1.35 -3.98 19.68
C LEU A 108 -2.06 -4.02 21.04
N GLN A 109 -3.06 -4.89 21.21
CA GLN A 109 -3.79 -5.07 22.47
C GLN A 109 -2.85 -5.39 23.63
N TYR A 110 -1.92 -6.32 23.41
CA TYR A 110 -0.98 -6.78 24.43
C TYR A 110 0.36 -6.04 24.40
N LYS A 111 0.51 -5.00 23.56
CA LYS A 111 1.70 -4.15 23.46
C LYS A 111 3.00 -4.96 23.27
N LEU A 112 2.93 -5.98 22.41
CA LEU A 112 4.07 -6.87 22.17
C LEU A 112 5.26 -6.08 21.60
N ALA A 113 6.46 -6.46 22.06
CA ALA A 113 7.69 -5.86 21.57
C ALA A 113 8.01 -6.37 20.17
N THR A 114 8.61 -5.51 19.33
CA THR A 114 9.06 -5.87 17.98
C THR A 114 10.49 -6.43 18.01
N PRO A 115 10.71 -7.71 17.70
CA PRO A 115 12.05 -8.29 17.77
C PRO A 115 13.00 -7.64 16.75
N ASN A 116 14.22 -7.33 17.17
CA ASN A 116 15.25 -6.69 16.33
C ASN A 116 14.86 -5.32 15.75
N ASN A 117 13.85 -4.65 16.32
CA ASN A 117 13.44 -3.31 15.94
C ASN A 117 13.22 -2.45 17.18
N LYS A 118 13.65 -1.19 17.13
CA LYS A 118 13.43 -0.23 18.22
C LYS A 118 12.07 0.45 18.15
N ARG A 119 11.40 0.39 16.99
CA ARG A 119 10.10 1.03 16.76
C ARG A 119 9.00 0.21 17.42
N PRO A 120 8.06 0.80 18.18
CA PRO A 120 6.96 0.06 18.76
C PRO A 120 6.05 -0.55 17.67
N ALA A 121 5.30 -1.60 18.01
CA ALA A 121 4.41 -2.31 17.09
C ALA A 121 3.49 -1.40 16.23
N PRO A 122 2.78 -0.39 16.77
CA PRO A 122 1.93 0.48 15.96
C PRO A 122 2.72 1.32 14.93
N TYR A 123 3.90 1.82 15.30
CA TYR A 123 4.78 2.50 14.34
C TYR A 123 5.13 1.52 13.22
N LEU A 124 5.76 0.39 13.55
CA LEU A 124 6.22 -0.57 12.55
C LEU A 124 5.08 -0.98 11.60
N LEU A 125 3.89 -1.25 12.14
CA LEU A 125 2.72 -1.62 11.36
C LEU A 125 2.34 -0.54 10.34
N VAL A 126 2.20 0.72 10.74
CA VAL A 126 1.84 1.82 9.82
C VAL A 126 2.86 1.98 8.71
N GLU A 127 4.15 1.97 9.06
CA GLU A 127 5.20 2.15 8.08
C GLU A 127 5.25 0.99 7.08
N ASP A 128 5.22 -0.24 7.56
CA ASP A 128 5.38 -1.42 6.72
C ASP A 128 4.12 -1.70 5.87
N VAL A 129 2.91 -1.42 6.38
CA VAL A 129 1.66 -1.45 5.59
C VAL A 129 1.70 -0.39 4.49
N ALA A 130 2.10 0.85 4.80
CA ALA A 130 2.19 1.90 3.80
C ALA A 130 3.20 1.57 2.69
N LEU A 131 4.36 1.03 3.07
CA LEU A 131 5.39 0.58 2.13
C LEU A 131 4.91 -0.58 1.26
N SER A 132 4.23 -1.56 1.85
CA SER A 132 3.68 -2.71 1.13
C SER A 132 2.62 -2.28 0.13
N ALA A 133 1.64 -1.48 0.56
CA ALA A 133 0.59 -1.00 -0.32
C ALA A 133 1.15 -0.16 -1.49
N GLU A 134 2.17 0.67 -1.25
CA GLU A 134 2.80 1.47 -2.31
C GLU A 134 3.55 0.58 -3.31
N ARG A 135 4.20 -0.51 -2.85
CA ARG A 135 4.82 -1.51 -3.74
C ARG A 135 3.77 -2.21 -4.59
N CYS A 136 2.69 -2.70 -3.98
CA CYS A 136 1.61 -3.37 -4.70
C CYS A 136 0.96 -2.46 -5.73
N ARG A 137 0.65 -1.21 -5.35
CA ARG A 137 0.07 -0.20 -6.25
C ARG A 137 0.96 0.03 -7.47
N LYS A 138 2.28 0.20 -7.27
CA LYS A 138 3.25 0.33 -8.38
C LYS A 138 3.36 -0.91 -9.26
N ALA A 139 3.19 -2.09 -8.66
CA ALA A 139 3.20 -3.36 -9.38
C ALA A 139 1.84 -3.70 -10.04
N GLY A 140 0.80 -2.88 -9.86
CA GLY A 140 -0.56 -3.19 -10.30
C GLY A 140 -1.20 -4.38 -9.58
N THR A 141 -0.64 -4.77 -8.43
CA THR A 141 -1.19 -5.84 -7.59
C THR A 141 -2.34 -5.28 -6.76
N PRO A 142 -3.54 -5.90 -6.79
CA PRO A 142 -4.68 -5.43 -6.00
C PRO A 142 -4.39 -5.44 -4.50
N VAL A 143 -4.75 -4.36 -3.82
CA VAL A 143 -4.76 -4.24 -2.36
C VAL A 143 -6.09 -3.65 -1.95
N ALA A 144 -6.70 -4.18 -0.89
CA ALA A 144 -7.95 -3.65 -0.39
C ALA A 144 -7.70 -2.34 0.37
N ILE A 145 -8.33 -1.25 -0.07
CA ILE A 145 -8.24 0.05 0.64
C ILE A 145 -8.75 -0.08 2.08
N SER A 146 -9.73 -0.97 2.32
CA SER A 146 -10.24 -1.29 3.66
C SER A 146 -9.16 -1.74 4.63
N ASP A 147 -8.14 -2.48 4.17
CA ASP A 147 -7.07 -2.97 5.05
C ASP A 147 -6.20 -1.80 5.56
N LEU A 148 -5.98 -0.79 4.72
CA LEU A 148 -5.23 0.40 5.09
C LEU A 148 -6.05 1.30 6.04
N LEU A 149 -7.37 1.37 5.86
CA LEU A 149 -8.28 2.08 6.77
C LEU A 149 -8.35 1.39 8.13
N VAL A 150 -8.50 0.06 8.16
CA VAL A 150 -8.41 -0.76 9.39
C VAL A 150 -7.07 -0.53 10.09
N THR A 151 -5.97 -0.41 9.34
CA THR A 151 -4.66 -0.09 9.92
C THR A 151 -4.68 1.27 10.64
N LEU A 152 -5.29 2.31 10.07
CA LEU A 152 -5.42 3.62 10.72
C LEU A 152 -6.25 3.54 12.00
N GLU A 153 -7.37 2.82 11.96
CA GLU A 153 -8.25 2.64 13.12
C GLU A 153 -7.54 1.88 14.25
N LEU A 154 -6.84 0.79 13.92
CA LEU A 154 -6.14 -0.05 14.88
C LEU A 154 -5.05 0.70 15.65
N VAL A 155 -4.32 1.59 14.98
CA VAL A 155 -3.23 2.32 15.63
C VAL A 155 -3.67 3.58 16.34
N GLY A 156 -4.84 4.14 16.01
CA GLY A 156 -5.39 5.35 16.63
C GLY A 156 -4.34 6.45 16.83
N ASP A 157 -4.26 6.98 18.04
CA ASP A 157 -3.32 8.04 18.44
C ASP A 157 -1.96 7.52 18.93
N ALA A 158 -1.57 6.29 18.56
CA ALA A 158 -0.27 5.76 18.94
C ALA A 158 0.89 6.69 18.53
N ASP A 159 1.87 6.82 19.42
CA ASP A 159 3.04 7.67 19.24
C ASP A 159 3.95 7.16 18.09
N MET A 160 4.15 8.02 17.09
CA MET A 160 5.04 7.80 15.95
C MET A 160 5.30 9.13 15.24
N PRO A 161 6.39 9.26 14.48
CA PRO A 161 6.62 10.45 13.65
C PRO A 161 5.47 10.71 12.68
N GLU A 162 5.09 11.98 12.52
CA GLU A 162 3.96 12.38 11.68
C GLU A 162 4.15 11.99 10.22
N GLU A 163 5.40 11.93 9.74
CA GLU A 163 5.77 11.49 8.41
C GLU A 163 5.42 10.01 8.17
N VAL A 164 5.45 9.18 9.21
CA VAL A 164 5.07 7.76 9.12
C VAL A 164 3.57 7.64 8.86
N ARG A 165 2.78 8.38 9.63
CA ARG A 165 1.32 8.46 9.43
C ARG A 165 0.97 9.08 8.08
N ALA A 166 1.74 10.08 7.64
CA ALA A 166 1.59 10.71 6.33
C ALA A 166 1.76 9.69 5.18
N LYS A 167 2.71 8.75 5.28
CA LYS A 167 2.90 7.69 4.27
C LYS A 167 1.66 6.83 4.08
N LEU A 168 0.98 6.44 5.16
CA LEU A 168 -0.24 5.63 5.07
C LEU A 168 -1.40 6.41 4.45
N HIS A 169 -1.65 7.65 4.91
CA HIS A 169 -2.65 8.51 4.27
C HIS A 169 -2.34 8.77 2.80
N LYS A 170 -1.07 8.98 2.45
CA LYS A 170 -0.63 9.16 1.07
C LYS A 170 -1.06 7.97 0.21
N VAL A 171 -0.69 6.75 0.57
CA VAL A 171 -0.99 5.58 -0.27
C VAL A 171 -2.50 5.31 -0.34
N ILE A 172 -3.26 5.51 0.75
CA ILE A 172 -4.74 5.45 0.71
C ILE A 172 -5.28 6.44 -0.32
N GLY A 173 -4.85 7.70 -0.25
CA GLY A 173 -5.32 8.74 -1.17
C GLY A 173 -4.95 8.46 -2.63
N LEU A 174 -3.76 7.92 -2.88
CA LEU A 174 -3.35 7.50 -4.23
C LEU A 174 -4.23 6.36 -4.76
N MET A 175 -4.50 5.34 -3.95
CA MET A 175 -5.35 4.21 -4.35
C MET A 175 -6.81 4.62 -4.59
N LEU A 176 -7.36 5.53 -3.76
CA LEU A 176 -8.69 6.11 -3.97
C LEU A 176 -8.76 6.91 -5.28
N SER A 177 -7.73 7.71 -5.57
CA SER A 177 -7.62 8.45 -6.84
C SER A 177 -7.55 7.49 -8.03
N ASP A 178 -6.77 6.41 -7.92
CA ASP A 178 -6.66 5.36 -8.94
C ASP A 178 -8.03 4.66 -9.15
N ALA A 179 -8.83 4.49 -8.10
CA ALA A 179 -10.20 3.96 -8.15
C ALA A 179 -11.27 4.97 -8.60
N GLY A 180 -10.92 6.25 -8.77
CA GLY A 180 -11.84 7.32 -9.18
C GLY A 180 -12.65 7.95 -8.06
N ASP A 181 -12.43 7.59 -6.80
CA ASP A 181 -13.03 8.25 -5.64
C ASP A 181 -12.20 9.49 -5.25
N PHE A 182 -12.32 10.53 -6.08
CA PHE A 182 -11.54 11.75 -5.92
C PHE A 182 -11.88 12.54 -4.65
N ALA A 183 -13.09 12.38 -4.10
CA ALA A 183 -13.51 13.07 -2.89
C ALA A 183 -12.75 12.54 -1.66
N GLN A 184 -12.80 11.22 -1.45
CA GLN A 184 -12.05 10.60 -0.35
C GLN A 184 -10.53 10.67 -0.59
N ALA A 185 -10.08 10.54 -1.84
CA ALA A 185 -8.68 10.72 -2.19
C ALA A 185 -8.15 12.08 -1.71
N LEU A 186 -8.88 13.16 -2.01
CA LEU A 186 -8.48 14.51 -1.66
C LEU A 186 -8.35 14.70 -0.14
N GLU A 187 -9.24 14.11 0.65
CA GLU A 187 -9.16 14.15 2.11
C GLU A 187 -7.85 13.53 2.62
N HIS A 188 -7.56 12.30 2.22
CA HIS A 188 -6.36 11.59 2.65
C HIS A 188 -5.07 12.26 2.14
N LEU A 189 -5.04 12.72 0.89
CA LEU A 189 -3.87 13.40 0.34
C LEU A 189 -3.61 14.74 1.05
N ASN A 190 -4.65 15.48 1.43
CA ASN A 190 -4.49 16.70 2.23
C ASN A 190 -3.97 16.40 3.64
N ILE A 191 -4.45 15.34 4.30
CA ILE A 191 -3.89 14.90 5.59
C ILE A 191 -2.41 14.57 5.43
N ALA A 192 -2.03 13.81 4.41
CA ALA A 192 -0.64 13.46 4.13
C ALA A 192 0.23 14.71 3.93
N MET A 193 -0.23 15.70 3.14
CA MET A 193 0.49 16.96 2.90
C MET A 193 0.65 17.83 4.16
N ARG A 194 -0.36 17.85 5.04
CA ARG A 194 -0.27 18.59 6.31
C ARG A 194 0.75 17.97 7.26
N LYS A 195 0.78 16.63 7.33
CA LYS A 195 1.69 15.88 8.20
C LYS A 195 3.12 15.84 7.65
N ASP A 196 3.29 15.74 6.34
CA ASP A 196 4.58 15.76 5.67
C ASP A 196 4.52 16.64 4.39
N LYS A 197 5.15 17.81 4.47
CA LYS A 197 5.24 18.74 3.33
C LYS A 197 6.03 18.15 2.14
N ALA A 198 6.88 17.16 2.40
CA ALA A 198 7.66 16.43 1.41
C ALA A 198 6.95 15.15 0.90
N ALA A 199 5.69 14.91 1.28
CA ALA A 199 4.93 13.73 0.87
C ALA A 199 4.79 13.57 -0.66
N GLY A 200 4.96 14.66 -1.43
CA GLY A 200 5.00 14.60 -2.89
C GLY A 200 3.64 14.44 -3.58
N VAL A 201 2.54 14.75 -2.87
CA VAL A 201 1.16 14.54 -3.37
C VAL A 201 0.50 15.75 -4.03
N LYS A 202 1.22 16.88 -4.18
CA LYS A 202 0.66 18.15 -4.71
C LYS A 202 -0.03 17.99 -6.07
N LYS A 203 0.60 17.27 -6.99
CA LYS A 203 0.04 17.03 -8.34
C LYS A 203 -1.22 16.18 -8.29
N GLU A 204 -1.24 15.18 -7.41
CA GLU A 204 -2.41 14.32 -7.27
C GLU A 204 -3.59 15.06 -6.62
N ILE A 205 -3.31 15.92 -5.63
CA ILE A 205 -4.33 16.83 -5.06
C ILE A 205 -4.95 17.70 -6.16
N GLN A 206 -4.13 18.37 -6.98
CA GLN A 206 -4.62 19.18 -8.10
C GLN A 206 -5.47 18.38 -9.10
N ARG A 207 -5.09 17.12 -9.36
CA ARG A 207 -5.85 16.20 -10.21
C ARG A 207 -7.22 15.89 -9.59
N CYS A 208 -7.26 15.51 -8.32
CA CYS A 208 -8.50 15.21 -7.60
C CYS A 208 -9.44 16.44 -7.57
N GLU A 209 -8.91 17.61 -7.22
CA GLU A 209 -9.65 18.87 -7.24
C GLU A 209 -10.23 19.19 -8.63
N SER A 210 -9.46 18.97 -9.68
CA SER A 210 -9.91 19.21 -11.05
C SER A 210 -10.99 18.23 -11.50
N ALA A 211 -10.91 16.97 -11.06
CA ALA A 211 -11.90 15.95 -11.36
C ALA A 211 -13.25 16.20 -10.64
N LEU A 212 -13.22 16.84 -9.47
CA LEU A 212 -14.41 17.21 -8.70
C LEU A 212 -15.09 18.50 -9.19
N LYS A 213 -14.41 19.31 -10.01
CA LYS A 213 -15.04 20.50 -10.60
C LYS A 213 -16.16 20.07 -11.55
N PRO A 214 -17.35 20.70 -11.47
CA PRO A 214 -18.44 20.39 -12.38
C PRO A 214 -17.96 20.63 -13.82
N LYS A 215 -18.19 19.65 -14.71
CA LYS A 215 -17.90 19.83 -16.15
C LYS A 215 -18.67 21.06 -16.63
N PRO A 216 -18.02 22.07 -17.23
CA PRO A 216 -18.74 23.21 -17.76
C PRO A 216 -19.73 22.70 -18.81
N THR A 217 -21.02 22.98 -18.58
CA THR A 217 -22.07 22.78 -19.57
C THR A 217 -21.61 23.48 -20.85
N PRO A 218 -21.65 22.83 -22.03
CA PRO A 218 -21.25 23.52 -23.25
C PRO A 218 -22.18 24.73 -23.41
N ALA A 219 -21.65 25.93 -23.21
CA ALA A 219 -22.37 27.14 -23.55
C ALA A 219 -22.67 27.03 -25.04
N ALA A 220 -23.96 27.04 -25.40
CA ALA A 220 -24.38 27.07 -26.79
C ALA A 220 -23.59 28.18 -27.49
N LYS A 221 -22.79 27.81 -28.50
CA LYS A 221 -22.05 28.77 -29.32
C LYS A 221 -23.07 29.77 -29.87
N ARG A 222 -23.15 30.98 -29.31
CA ARG A 222 -23.79 32.11 -29.99
C ARG A 222 -22.97 32.35 -31.24
N THR A 223 -23.46 31.85 -32.36
CA THR A 223 -23.01 32.22 -33.69
C THR A 223 -23.33 33.70 -33.86
N THR A 224 -22.39 34.58 -33.51
CA THR A 224 -22.42 35.95 -33.99
C THR A 224 -22.11 35.91 -35.47
N ALA A 225 -23.14 35.84 -36.30
CA ALA A 225 -23.04 36.05 -37.73
C ALA A 225 -22.46 37.44 -37.98
N ARG A 226 -21.21 37.49 -38.44
CA ARG A 226 -20.56 38.73 -38.90
C ARG A 226 -21.23 39.15 -40.21
N PRO A 227 -21.71 40.40 -40.37
CA PRO A 227 -22.31 40.83 -41.62
C PRO A 227 -21.29 40.74 -42.76
N ARG A 228 -21.69 40.06 -43.84
CA ARG A 228 -20.88 39.89 -45.05
C ARG A 228 -20.74 41.26 -45.73
N LYS A 229 -19.52 41.82 -45.74
CA LYS A 229 -19.21 43.00 -46.58
C LYS A 229 -19.40 42.59 -48.04
N THR A 230 -20.24 43.34 -48.76
CA THR A 230 -20.44 43.23 -50.20
C THR A 230 -19.12 43.52 -50.92
N ALA A 231 -18.65 42.55 -51.71
CA ALA A 231 -17.46 42.69 -52.54
C ALA A 231 -17.73 43.67 -53.69
N ALA A 232 -16.80 44.60 -53.91
CA ALA A 232 -16.82 45.53 -55.03
C ALA A 232 -16.57 44.80 -56.37
N THR A 233 -17.25 45.28 -57.41
CA THR A 233 -17.27 44.81 -58.79
C THR A 233 -15.86 44.72 -59.41
N PRO A 234 -15.51 43.66 -60.17
CA PRO A 234 -14.23 43.59 -60.86
C PRO A 234 -14.21 44.48 -62.11
N ALA A 235 -13.17 45.31 -62.24
CA ALA A 235 -12.91 46.14 -63.42
C ALA A 235 -12.47 45.30 -64.63
N LYS A 236 -13.05 45.58 -65.80
CA LYS A 236 -12.63 45.05 -67.10
C LYS A 236 -11.22 45.55 -67.44
N ARG A 237 -10.27 44.63 -67.65
CA ARG A 237 -9.01 44.91 -68.36
C ARG A 237 -8.90 44.04 -69.60
N GLY A 238 -8.76 44.71 -70.73
CA GLY A 238 -8.82 44.16 -72.08
C GLY A 238 -7.66 43.25 -72.45
N ARG A 239 -7.96 42.37 -73.41
CA ARG A 239 -7.07 41.43 -74.08
C ARG A 239 -6.24 42.18 -75.14
N PRO A 240 -4.91 42.04 -75.21
CA PRO A 240 -4.11 42.64 -76.26
C PRO A 240 -4.31 41.91 -77.62
N PRO A 241 -4.08 42.57 -78.77
CA PRO A 241 -4.42 42.04 -80.09
C PRO A 241 -3.41 41.00 -80.59
N LYS A 242 -3.90 40.03 -81.37
CA LYS A 242 -3.10 39.00 -82.05
C LYS A 242 -2.27 39.61 -83.19
N ALA A 243 -0.99 39.25 -83.25
CA ALA A 243 -0.10 39.55 -84.37
C ALA A 243 -0.55 38.81 -85.65
N LYS A 244 -0.56 39.55 -86.77
CA LYS A 244 -0.78 39.05 -88.13
C LYS A 244 0.41 38.21 -88.60
N LYS A 245 0.15 37.01 -89.13
CA LYS A 245 1.07 36.28 -90.02
C LYS A 245 1.00 36.90 -91.42
N VAL A 246 2.14 37.15 -92.05
CA VAL A 246 2.28 37.41 -93.49
C VAL A 246 3.39 36.50 -94.03
N ALA A 247 3.00 35.73 -95.05
CA ALA A 247 3.74 35.12 -96.17
C ALA A 247 4.89 34.13 -95.93
N GLY A 248 4.83 33.06 -96.73
CA GLY A 248 5.76 31.95 -96.87
C GLY A 248 4.96 30.72 -97.28
#